data_AF-A0A7K2YDN9-F1
#
_entry.id   AF-A0A7K2YDN9-F1
#
_cell.length_a   1.000
_cell.length_b   1.000
_cell.length_c   1.000
_cell.angle_alpha   90.00
_cell.angle_beta   90.00
_cell.angle_gamma   90.00
#
_symmetry.space_group_name_H-M   'P 1'
#
loop_
_entity.id
_entity.type
_entity.pdbx_description
1 polymer ?
#
loop_
_entity_poly.entity_id
_entity_poly.type
_entity_poly.pdbx_seq_one_letter_code
_entity_poly.pdbx_strand_id
1 'polypeptide(L)'
;MTEPRSARHAVPNPGTRIATDTLGMPPRTLLTQLPRDGAHFVLVKLIARAAERFDEIDHDFRENVAYLAKDLARVVGHGARIVNSSGVVQSSGARIDMLAARMSDADRTLTLILDAYEDLGPVPERAPNPAVLREAADDIAPARTAAARRRAPKDRTTSDPRPGQPATSAHSPEAATNARRR
;
A
#
# COMPACT_ATOMS: atom_id res chain seq x y z
N MET A 1 0.87 -40.19 33.78
CA MET A 1 1.79 -39.03 33.82
C MET A 1 1.97 -38.58 32.39
N THR A 2 1.31 -37.48 32.02
CA THR A 2 1.24 -36.97 30.66
C THR A 2 2.32 -35.90 30.53
N GLU A 3 3.41 -36.20 29.83
CA GLU A 3 4.42 -35.18 29.54
C GLU A 3 3.80 -34.09 28.67
N PRO A 4 3.94 -32.80 29.03
CA PRO A 4 3.57 -31.73 28.14
C PRO A 4 4.51 -31.77 26.94
N ARG A 5 3.95 -32.03 25.75
CA ARG A 5 4.58 -31.73 24.46
C ARG A 5 5.11 -30.31 24.56
N SER A 6 6.43 -30.17 24.70
CA SER A 6 7.13 -28.91 24.51
C SER A 6 6.63 -28.36 23.18
N ALA A 7 5.82 -27.31 23.28
CA ALA A 7 5.59 -26.41 22.17
C ALA A 7 6.98 -25.94 21.78
N ARG A 8 7.57 -26.60 20.78
CA ARG A 8 8.73 -26.07 20.08
C ARG A 8 8.26 -24.68 19.67
N HIS A 9 8.73 -23.65 20.36
CA HIS A 9 8.55 -22.28 19.95
C HIS A 9 9.01 -22.28 18.50
N ALA A 10 8.04 -22.24 17.58
CA ALA A 10 8.34 -22.24 16.17
C ALA A 10 9.19 -21.00 15.99
N VAL A 11 10.48 -21.19 15.74
CA VAL A 11 11.39 -20.08 15.50
C VAL A 11 10.74 -19.29 14.38
N PRO A 12 10.37 -18.02 14.61
CA PRO A 12 9.63 -17.26 13.61
C PRO A 12 10.43 -17.27 12.32
N ASN A 13 9.73 -17.52 11.22
CA ASN A 13 10.34 -17.52 9.90
C ASN A 13 11.03 -16.16 9.66
N PRO A 14 12.20 -16.15 9.00
CA PRO A 14 13.11 -15.01 9.05
C PRO A 14 12.51 -13.70 8.53
N GLY A 15 11.74 -13.73 7.43
CA GLY A 15 11.07 -12.55 6.88
C GLY A 15 9.98 -12.02 7.78
N THR A 16 9.15 -12.91 8.34
CA THR A 16 8.15 -12.49 9.34
C THR A 16 8.82 -11.89 10.57
N ARG A 17 9.98 -12.41 11.00
CA ARG A 17 10.74 -11.86 12.11
C ARG A 17 11.25 -10.44 11.81
N ILE A 18 11.95 -10.25 10.68
CA ILE A 18 12.48 -8.94 10.26
C ILE A 18 11.36 -7.90 10.21
N ALA A 19 10.23 -8.25 9.58
CA ALA A 19 9.09 -7.34 9.50
C ALA A 19 8.49 -7.01 10.87
N THR A 20 8.41 -8.00 11.77
CA THR A 20 7.87 -7.81 13.13
C THR A 20 8.81 -6.95 13.98
N ASP A 21 10.11 -7.17 13.89
CA ASP A 21 11.13 -6.42 14.64
C ASP A 21 11.10 -4.94 14.25
N THR A 22 10.88 -4.64 12.96
CA THR A 22 10.83 -3.27 12.43
C THR A 22 9.50 -2.57 12.75
N LEU A 23 8.37 -3.27 12.56
CA LEU A 23 7.03 -2.69 12.79
C LEU A 23 6.62 -2.71 14.28
N GLY A 24 7.38 -3.38 15.14
CA GLY A 24 7.04 -3.64 16.56
C GLY A 24 5.89 -4.63 16.77
N MET A 25 5.24 -5.09 15.71
CA MET A 25 4.20 -6.12 15.74
C MET A 25 4.07 -6.84 14.40
N PRO A 26 3.42 -8.04 14.38
CA PRO A 26 3.25 -8.78 13.13
C PRO A 26 2.47 -7.98 12.08
N PRO A 27 2.92 -7.95 10.80
CA PRO A 27 2.27 -7.16 9.74
C PRO A 27 0.78 -7.47 9.59
N ARG A 28 0.38 -8.74 9.69
CA ARG A 28 -1.02 -9.17 9.61
C ARG A 28 -1.88 -8.60 10.73
N THR A 29 -1.32 -8.43 11.92
CA THR A 29 -1.99 -7.81 13.06
C THR A 29 -2.13 -6.30 12.83
N LEU A 30 -1.09 -5.66 12.29
CA LEU A 30 -1.11 -4.22 12.00
C LEU A 30 -2.14 -3.86 10.92
N LEU A 31 -2.33 -4.73 9.91
CA LEU A 31 -3.35 -4.54 8.87
C LEU A 31 -4.80 -4.46 9.39
N THR A 32 -5.10 -5.05 10.55
CA THR A 32 -6.46 -4.98 11.12
C THR A 32 -6.71 -3.65 11.84
N GLN A 33 -5.65 -2.94 12.20
CA GLN A 33 -5.70 -1.67 12.94
C GLN A 33 -5.64 -0.45 12.02
N LEU A 34 -5.08 -0.62 10.81
CA LEU A 34 -4.90 0.48 9.86
C LEU A 34 -6.18 0.78 9.04
N PRO A 35 -6.43 2.07 8.72
CA PRO A 35 -7.45 2.45 7.75
C PRO A 35 -7.16 1.83 6.38
N ARG A 36 -8.15 1.17 5.76
CA ARG A 36 -7.97 0.41 4.50
C ARG A 36 -7.54 1.26 3.29
N ASP A 37 -7.78 2.56 3.34
CA ASP A 37 -7.52 3.48 2.22
C ASP A 37 -6.28 4.36 2.43
N GLY A 38 -5.40 4.00 3.37
CA GLY A 38 -4.16 4.73 3.66
C GLY A 38 -2.92 4.16 2.98
N ALA A 39 -1.94 5.01 2.69
CA ALA A 39 -0.62 4.59 2.20
C ALA A 39 0.05 3.59 3.16
N HIS A 40 -0.09 3.78 4.48
CA HIS A 40 0.38 2.83 5.49
C HIS A 40 -0.25 1.44 5.33
N PHE A 41 -1.54 1.35 5.01
CA PHE A 41 -2.18 0.04 4.80
C PHE A 41 -1.61 -0.68 3.58
N VAL A 42 -1.36 0.06 2.49
CA VAL A 42 -0.75 -0.50 1.28
C VAL A 42 0.68 -0.98 1.57
N LEU A 43 1.50 -0.17 2.24
CA LEU A 43 2.87 -0.54 2.58
C LEU A 43 2.92 -1.75 3.52
N VAL A 44 2.12 -1.77 4.59
CA VAL A 44 2.08 -2.93 5.51
C VAL A 44 1.61 -4.19 4.79
N LYS A 45 0.70 -4.08 3.81
CA LYS A 45 0.26 -5.22 2.99
C LYS A 45 1.39 -5.73 2.09
N LEU A 46 2.18 -4.82 1.52
CA LEU A 46 3.37 -5.17 0.74
C LEU A 46 4.45 -5.82 1.62
N ILE A 47 4.70 -5.27 2.82
CA ILE A 47 5.62 -5.85 3.82
C ILE A 47 5.18 -7.27 4.19
N ALA A 48 3.91 -7.47 4.52
CA ALA A 48 3.38 -8.78 4.86
C ALA A 48 3.63 -9.80 3.73
N ARG A 49 3.36 -9.41 2.48
CA ARG A 49 3.55 -10.29 1.32
C ARG A 49 5.03 -10.53 1.01
N ALA A 50 5.88 -9.53 1.16
CA ALA A 50 7.33 -9.66 0.96
C ALA A 50 7.95 -10.57 2.02
N ALA A 51 7.54 -10.42 3.28
CA ALA A 51 7.96 -11.28 4.38
C ALA A 51 7.56 -12.74 4.15
N GLU A 52 6.29 -13.00 3.78
CA GLU A 52 5.81 -14.34 3.44
C GLU A 52 6.60 -14.94 2.27
N ARG A 53 6.88 -14.15 1.24
CA ARG A 53 7.65 -14.61 0.09
C ARG A 53 9.09 -14.96 0.47
N PHE A 54 9.70 -14.16 1.35
CA PHE A 54 11.04 -14.45 1.83
C PHE A 54 11.08 -15.74 2.67
N ASP A 55 10.06 -15.94 3.51
CA ASP A 55 9.90 -17.16 4.31
C ASP A 55 9.74 -18.42 3.43
N GLU A 56 8.98 -18.34 2.34
CA GLU A 56 8.86 -19.43 1.36
C GLU A 56 10.22 -19.78 0.73
N ILE A 57 11.00 -18.77 0.32
CA ILE A 57 12.29 -18.99 -0.34
C ILE A 57 13.32 -19.56 0.64
N ASP A 58 13.35 -19.06 1.89
CA ASP A 58 14.21 -19.61 2.95
C ASP A 58 13.85 -21.07 3.27
N HIS A 59 12.55 -21.39 3.32
CA HIS A 59 12.09 -22.77 3.50
C HIS A 59 12.58 -23.67 2.36
N ASP A 60 12.33 -23.28 1.10
CA ASP A 60 12.79 -24.00 -0.09
C ASP A 60 14.32 -24.19 -0.06
N PHE A 61 15.07 -23.14 0.28
CA PHE A 61 16.53 -23.21 0.38
C PHE A 61 16.97 -24.24 1.41
N ARG A 62 16.42 -24.21 2.63
CA ARG A 62 16.76 -25.16 3.69
C ARG A 62 16.41 -26.60 3.32
N GLU A 63 15.25 -26.82 2.69
CA GLU A 63 14.87 -28.15 2.23
C GLU A 63 15.81 -28.69 1.16
N ASN A 64 16.21 -27.85 0.19
CA ASN A 64 17.13 -28.27 -0.88
C ASN A 64 18.54 -28.54 -0.34
N VAL A 65 19.05 -27.72 0.58
CA VAL A 65 20.34 -27.96 1.24
C VAL A 65 20.29 -29.24 2.08
N ALA A 66 19.21 -29.47 2.84
CA ALA A 66 19.05 -30.69 3.63
C ALA A 66 18.94 -31.94 2.75
N TYR A 67 18.25 -31.84 1.61
CA TYR A 67 18.19 -32.92 0.62
C TYR A 67 19.58 -33.23 0.05
N LEU A 68 20.33 -32.21 -0.39
CA LEU A 68 21.68 -32.39 -0.93
C LEU A 68 22.62 -33.01 0.11
N ALA A 69 22.55 -32.57 1.37
CA ALA A 69 23.36 -33.13 2.44
C ALA A 69 23.06 -34.62 2.66
N LYS A 70 21.78 -35.02 2.64
CA LYS A 70 21.38 -36.44 2.73
C LYS A 70 21.88 -37.25 1.54
N ASP A 71 21.77 -36.70 0.33
CA ASP A 71 22.16 -37.42 -0.88
C ASP A 71 23.68 -37.58 -0.96
N LEU A 72 24.45 -36.55 -0.60
CA LEU A 72 25.91 -36.63 -0.44
C LEU A 72 26.31 -37.67 0.62
N ALA A 73 25.64 -37.68 1.77
CA ALA A 73 25.91 -38.69 2.81
C ALA A 73 25.64 -40.12 2.30
N ARG A 74 24.61 -40.30 1.48
CA ARG A 74 24.29 -41.60 0.84
C ARG A 74 25.38 -42.03 -0.13
N VAL A 75 25.85 -41.12 -0.98
CA VAL A 75 26.93 -41.36 -1.95
C VAL A 75 28.23 -41.76 -1.25
N VAL A 76 28.59 -41.07 -0.17
CA VAL A 76 29.78 -41.38 0.63
C VAL A 76 29.64 -42.76 1.30
N GLY A 77 28.46 -43.08 1.82
CA GLY A 77 28.21 -44.35 2.52
C GLY A 77 28.18 -45.61 1.64
N HIS A 78 27.86 -45.49 0.34
CA HIS A 78 27.76 -46.65 -0.57
C HIS A 78 29.01 -46.89 -1.43
N GLY A 79 30.06 -46.07 -1.24
CA GLY A 79 31.21 -46.03 -2.13
C GLY A 79 30.85 -45.40 -3.47
N ALA A 80 31.65 -44.43 -3.91
CA ALA A 80 31.42 -43.55 -5.07
C ALA A 80 31.29 -44.24 -6.45
N ARG A 81 31.08 -45.56 -6.52
CA ARG A 81 31.08 -46.37 -7.75
C ARG A 81 29.70 -46.60 -8.37
N ILE A 82 28.58 -46.31 -7.69
CA ILE A 82 27.23 -46.66 -8.18
C ILE A 82 26.37 -45.44 -8.54
N VAL A 83 26.75 -44.22 -8.12
CA VAL A 83 25.96 -43.01 -8.37
C VAL A 83 26.85 -41.95 -9.01
N ASN A 84 26.39 -41.34 -10.11
CA ASN A 84 27.03 -40.17 -10.74
C ASN A 84 26.94 -38.96 -9.79
N SER A 85 27.77 -38.97 -8.75
CA SER A 85 27.85 -37.96 -7.70
C SER A 85 28.08 -36.56 -8.26
N SER A 86 28.85 -36.46 -9.36
CA SER A 86 29.08 -35.20 -10.08
C SER A 86 27.79 -34.59 -10.63
N GLY A 87 26.89 -35.39 -11.23
CA GLY A 87 25.65 -34.87 -11.83
C GLY A 87 24.63 -34.39 -10.79
N VAL A 88 24.56 -35.06 -9.64
CA VAL A 88 23.71 -34.64 -8.51
C VAL A 88 24.20 -33.33 -7.92
N VAL A 89 25.51 -33.22 -7.68
CA VAL A 89 26.11 -32.01 -7.11
C VAL A 89 26.01 -30.84 -8.08
N GLN A 90 26.22 -31.06 -9.38
CA GLN A 90 26.11 -30.01 -10.39
C GLN A 90 24.68 -29.48 -10.53
N SER A 91 23.69 -30.37 -10.59
CA SER A 91 22.27 -29.95 -10.71
C SER A 91 21.73 -29.32 -9.43
N SER A 92 22.07 -29.87 -8.27
CA SER A 92 21.62 -29.33 -6.98
C SER A 92 22.36 -28.04 -6.61
N GLY A 93 23.64 -27.93 -6.94
CA GLY A 93 24.45 -26.73 -6.72
C GLY A 93 23.88 -25.52 -7.45
N ALA A 94 23.60 -25.65 -8.75
CA ALA A 94 22.97 -24.59 -9.53
C ALA A 94 21.61 -24.14 -8.97
N ARG A 95 20.81 -25.08 -8.43
CA ARG A 95 19.53 -24.78 -7.79
C ARG A 95 19.70 -24.02 -6.47
N ILE A 96 20.69 -24.40 -5.66
CA ILE A 96 21.02 -23.72 -4.40
C ILE A 96 21.54 -22.30 -4.69
N ASP A 97 22.41 -22.12 -5.68
CA ASP A 97 22.92 -20.80 -6.07
C ASP A 97 21.77 -19.89 -6.54
N MET A 98 20.85 -20.42 -7.34
CA MET A 98 19.66 -19.69 -7.75
C MET A 98 18.77 -19.31 -6.57
N LEU A 99 18.56 -20.22 -5.61
CA LEU A 99 17.78 -19.93 -4.40
C LEU A 99 18.48 -18.88 -3.51
N ALA A 100 19.81 -18.94 -3.38
CA ALA A 100 20.60 -17.95 -2.64
C ALA A 100 20.48 -16.56 -3.27
N ALA A 101 20.56 -16.45 -4.60
CA ALA A 101 20.34 -15.18 -5.30
C ALA A 101 18.92 -14.65 -5.05
N ARG A 102 17.90 -15.53 -5.13
CA ARG A 102 16.50 -15.16 -4.84
C ARG A 102 16.28 -14.75 -3.38
N MET A 103 16.98 -15.37 -2.43
CA MET A 103 16.96 -14.95 -1.03
C MET A 103 17.50 -13.53 -0.89
N SER A 104 18.64 -13.23 -1.52
CA SER A 104 19.22 -11.89 -1.48
C SER A 104 18.29 -10.84 -2.11
N ASP A 105 17.63 -11.17 -3.22
CA ASP A 105 16.67 -10.27 -3.87
C ASP A 105 15.43 -10.03 -3.00
N ALA A 106 14.91 -11.10 -2.37
CA ALA A 106 13.75 -11.00 -1.48
C ALA A 106 14.05 -10.20 -0.21
N ASP A 107 15.22 -10.42 0.40
CA ASP A 107 15.70 -9.66 1.56
C ASP A 107 15.85 -8.17 1.23
N ARG A 108 16.48 -7.86 0.08
CA ARG A 108 16.59 -6.49 -0.41
C ARG A 108 15.22 -5.85 -0.66
N THR A 109 14.30 -6.60 -1.26
CA THR A 109 12.93 -6.11 -1.53
C THR A 109 12.20 -5.82 -0.22
N LEU A 110 12.29 -6.71 0.77
CA LEU A 110 11.68 -6.51 2.07
C LEU A 110 12.24 -5.27 2.77
N THR A 111 13.57 -5.11 2.76
CA THR A 111 14.27 -3.95 3.34
C THR A 111 13.80 -2.65 2.70
N LEU A 112 13.76 -2.57 1.36
CA LEU A 112 13.32 -1.36 0.66
C LEU A 112 11.88 -0.95 0.98
N ILE A 113 10.98 -1.92 1.19
CA ILE A 113 9.59 -1.61 1.54
C ILE A 113 9.49 -1.17 3.00
N LEU A 114 10.31 -1.73 3.89
CA LEU A 114 10.40 -1.30 5.29
C LEU A 114 10.95 0.13 5.39
N ASP A 115 12.02 0.45 4.67
CA ASP A 115 12.57 1.80 4.59
C ASP A 115 11.50 2.79 4.10
N ALA A 116 10.76 2.43 3.05
CA ALA A 116 9.66 3.26 2.54
C ALA A 116 8.52 3.45 3.55
N TYR A 117 8.31 2.49 4.46
CA TYR A 117 7.33 2.61 5.54
C TYR A 117 7.82 3.54 6.65
N GLU A 118 9.10 3.48 7.00
CA GLU A 118 9.72 4.40 7.95
C GLU A 118 9.72 5.84 7.42
N ASP A 119 10.06 6.02 6.13
CA ASP A 119 10.05 7.31 5.44
C ASP A 119 8.66 7.94 5.35
N LEU A 120 7.60 7.12 5.31
CA LEU A 120 6.21 7.61 5.29
C LEU A 120 5.83 8.34 6.58
N GLY A 121 6.57 8.12 7.67
CA GLY A 121 6.35 8.76 8.96
C GLY A 121 5.07 8.29 9.67
N PRO A 122 4.62 8.99 10.73
CA PRO A 122 3.47 8.56 11.52
C PRO A 122 2.18 8.57 10.71
N VAL A 123 1.28 7.62 11.02
CA VAL A 123 -0.06 7.56 10.42
C VAL A 123 -0.77 8.88 10.71
N PRO A 124 -1.17 9.68 9.70
CA PRO A 124 -1.90 10.91 9.95
C PRO A 124 -3.22 10.55 10.62
N GLU A 125 -3.42 11.07 11.84
CA GLU A 125 -4.68 10.98 12.54
C GLU A 125 -5.77 11.53 11.64
N ARG A 126 -6.87 10.77 11.46
CA ARG A 126 -7.94 11.12 10.54
C ARG A 126 -8.36 12.57 10.83
N ALA A 127 -8.11 13.47 9.88
CA ALA A 127 -8.47 14.88 10.04
C ALA A 127 -9.95 14.97 10.45
N PRO A 128 -10.28 15.75 11.50
CA PRO A 128 -11.66 15.87 11.96
C PRO A 128 -12.55 16.26 10.79
N ASN A 129 -13.64 15.53 10.64
CA ASN A 129 -14.62 15.75 9.58
C ASN A 129 -15.01 17.24 9.57
N PRO A 130 -14.87 17.97 8.44
CA PRO A 130 -15.22 19.38 8.37
C PRO A 130 -16.70 19.66 8.72
N ALA A 131 -17.56 18.63 8.70
CA ALA A 131 -18.93 18.74 9.19
C ALA A 131 -19.01 19.02 10.70
N VAL A 132 -18.12 18.43 11.52
CA VAL A 132 -18.08 18.63 12.98
C VAL A 132 -17.52 20.02 13.33
N LEU A 133 -16.63 20.57 12.49
CA LEU A 133 -16.11 21.93 12.63
C LEU A 133 -17.15 23.01 12.27
N ARG A 134 -18.13 22.72 11.40
CA ARG A 134 -19.22 23.66 11.09
C ARG A 134 -20.26 23.70 12.22
N GLU A 135 -20.55 22.56 12.83
CA GLU A 135 -21.51 22.50 13.94
C GLU A 135 -20.97 23.18 15.22
N ALA A 136 -19.67 23.06 15.50
CA ALA A 136 -19.03 23.81 16.59
C ALA A 136 -18.87 25.32 16.32
N ALA A 137 -18.93 25.76 15.05
CA ALA A 137 -18.86 27.17 14.68
C ALA A 137 -20.22 27.87 14.78
N ASP A 138 -21.33 27.14 14.62
CA ASP A 138 -22.68 27.68 14.79
C ASP A 138 -23.05 27.89 16.27
N ASP A 139 -22.45 27.15 17.20
CA ASP A 139 -22.64 27.34 18.65
C ASP A 139 -21.84 28.52 19.25
N ILE A 140 -20.93 29.15 18.48
CA ILE A 140 -20.12 30.30 18.93
C ILE A 140 -20.34 31.51 18.01
N ALA A 141 -21.57 31.74 17.55
CA ALA A 141 -21.95 33.00 16.93
C ALA A 141 -22.55 33.96 17.98
N PRO A 142 -21.90 35.07 18.35
CA PRO A 142 -22.52 36.07 19.22
C PRO A 142 -23.67 36.75 18.48
N ALA A 143 -24.83 36.79 19.14
CA ALA A 143 -26.06 37.41 18.68
C ALA A 143 -25.83 38.84 18.16
N ARG A 144 -25.86 39.03 16.84
CA ARG A 144 -26.05 40.36 16.25
C ARG A 144 -27.51 40.75 16.38
N THR A 145 -27.71 41.66 17.32
CA THR A 145 -28.93 42.37 17.68
C THR A 145 -29.72 42.83 16.46
N ALA A 146 -30.97 42.37 16.39
CA ALA A 146 -32.00 42.90 15.52
C ALA A 146 -32.39 44.32 15.97
N ALA A 147 -32.11 45.33 15.14
CA ALA A 147 -32.71 46.66 15.26
C ALA A 147 -32.60 47.46 13.93
N ALA A 148 -33.61 47.36 13.07
CA ALA A 148 -34.07 48.47 12.22
C ALA A 148 -35.39 48.07 11.53
N ARG A 149 -36.50 48.34 12.22
CA ARG A 149 -37.84 48.30 11.65
C ARG A 149 -38.11 49.58 10.83
N ARG A 150 -38.73 49.39 9.67
CA ARG A 150 -39.84 50.17 9.07
C ARG A 150 -39.61 51.66 8.73
N ARG A 151 -39.76 52.00 7.44
CA ARG A 151 -40.97 52.63 6.85
C ARG A 151 -40.67 53.10 5.41
N ALA A 152 -41.56 52.74 4.47
CA ALA A 152 -41.73 53.46 3.21
C ALA A 152 -42.47 54.79 3.48
N PRO A 153 -42.28 55.79 2.61
CA PRO A 153 -43.45 56.19 1.83
C PRO A 153 -43.16 56.42 0.34
N LYS A 154 -44.29 56.40 -0.35
CA LYS A 154 -44.58 56.49 -1.78
C LYS A 154 -44.48 57.96 -2.22
N ASP A 155 -43.86 58.23 -3.37
CA ASP A 155 -44.29 59.31 -4.23
C ASP A 155 -44.03 59.02 -5.71
N ARG A 156 -44.92 59.58 -6.52
CA ARG A 156 -45.36 59.17 -7.85
C ARG A 156 -45.08 60.32 -8.82
N THR A 157 -44.39 60.06 -9.93
CA THR A 157 -44.45 60.81 -11.20
C THR A 157 -43.68 59.98 -12.23
N THR A 158 -44.32 59.20 -13.11
CA THR A 158 -45.03 59.58 -14.35
C THR A 158 -44.13 60.29 -15.38
N SER A 159 -43.51 59.51 -16.27
CA SER A 159 -43.45 59.78 -17.72
C SER A 159 -42.86 58.60 -18.47
N ASP A 160 -43.74 57.90 -19.20
CA ASP A 160 -43.48 57.19 -20.46
C ASP A 160 -44.31 57.99 -21.51
N PRO A 161 -44.10 57.98 -22.85
CA PRO A 161 -43.66 56.78 -23.57
C PRO A 161 -42.85 56.90 -24.89
N ARG A 162 -42.35 55.72 -25.31
CA ARG A 162 -42.48 55.12 -26.66
C ARG A 162 -41.36 55.38 -27.72
N PRO A 163 -41.32 54.62 -28.84
CA PRO A 163 -40.65 53.33 -28.98
C PRO A 163 -39.66 53.29 -30.17
N GLY A 164 -38.83 52.25 -30.27
CA GLY A 164 -38.03 52.05 -31.48
C GLY A 164 -37.13 50.81 -31.45
N GLN A 165 -37.73 49.62 -31.61
CA GLN A 165 -37.08 48.54 -32.37
C GLN A 165 -37.46 48.73 -33.84
N PRO A 166 -36.57 48.40 -34.81
CA PRO A 166 -36.51 47.04 -35.36
C PRO A 166 -35.06 46.53 -35.44
N ALA A 167 -34.77 45.28 -35.07
CA ALA A 167 -34.92 44.04 -35.86
C ALA A 167 -33.69 43.71 -36.75
N THR A 168 -33.25 42.46 -36.62
CA THR A 168 -32.64 41.59 -37.64
C THR A 168 -31.21 41.90 -38.11
N SER A 169 -30.29 40.95 -37.90
CA SER A 169 -29.98 39.97 -38.95
C SER A 169 -28.88 39.00 -38.51
N ALA A 170 -29.14 37.73 -38.77
CA ALA A 170 -28.17 36.64 -38.71
C ALA A 170 -27.06 36.84 -39.76
N HIS A 171 -25.85 36.40 -39.44
CA HIS A 171 -24.94 35.72 -40.39
C HIS A 171 -23.76 35.07 -39.64
N SER A 172 -23.79 33.74 -39.58
CA SER A 172 -22.58 32.93 -39.85
C SER A 172 -22.22 33.12 -41.32
N PRO A 173 -20.93 33.04 -41.72
CA PRO A 173 -20.42 31.72 -42.10
C PRO A 173 -18.91 31.48 -41.85
N GLU A 174 -18.61 30.17 -41.85
CA GLU A 174 -17.46 29.49 -42.48
C GLU A 174 -15.99 29.69 -42.08
N ALA A 175 -15.39 28.51 -41.87
CA ALA A 175 -14.13 28.02 -42.42
C ALA A 175 -12.81 28.38 -41.71
N ALA A 176 -12.14 27.36 -41.17
CA ALA A 176 -10.97 26.77 -41.84
C ALA A 176 -10.40 25.55 -41.09
N THR A 177 -10.65 24.39 -41.69
CA THR A 177 -9.79 23.22 -41.88
C THR A 177 -8.28 23.38 -41.62
N ASN A 178 -7.69 22.46 -40.84
CA ASN A 178 -6.50 21.65 -41.21
C ASN A 178 -6.18 20.66 -40.08
N ALA A 179 -6.36 19.34 -40.28
CA ALA A 179 -5.41 18.43 -40.94
C ALA A 179 -4.08 18.31 -40.16
N ARG A 180 -3.88 17.25 -39.36
CA ARG A 180 -3.42 15.90 -39.75
C ARG A 180 -1.94 15.86 -40.14
N ARG A 181 -1.11 15.27 -39.29
CA ARG A 181 0.17 14.57 -39.54
C ARG A 181 0.76 14.21 -38.16
N ARG A 182 1.27 13.04 -37.87
CA ARG A 182 1.44 11.78 -38.62
C ARG A 182 1.79 10.71 -37.59
#